data_AF-A0A9W3KJ77-F1
#
_entry.id   AF-A0A9W3KJ77-F1
#
_cell.length_a   1.000
_cell.length_b   1.000
_cell.length_c   1.000
_cell.angle_alpha   90.00
_cell.angle_beta   90.00
_cell.angle_gamma   90.00
#
_symmetry.space_group_name_H-M   'P 1'
#
loop_
_entity.id
_entity.type
_entity.pdbx_description
1 polymer ?
#
loop_
_entity_poly.entity_id
_entity_poly.type
_entity_poly.pdbx_seq_one_letter_code
_entity_poly.pdbx_strand_id
1 'polypeptide(L)'
;MAQWKEKQVNPWEDSFLRWLLLLSANEDTQFTHTLEEIAMNRDLILKNAMQKWEKMSQDPEFRMSYEVRQKALIDEASKYKYAEKKGMEKGREVGIQEGKIQLIQGMHKNGMDIEDIAKFANMDMPEIRHILDN
;
A
#
# COMPACT_ATOMS: atom_id res chain seq x y z
N MET A 1 -18.31 -6.27 13.14
CA MET A 1 -18.87 -7.23 12.15
C MET A 1 -19.40 -8.51 12.80
N ALA A 2 -18.64 -9.18 13.68
CA ALA A 2 -19.12 -10.39 14.38
C ALA A 2 -20.30 -10.13 15.34
N GLN A 3 -20.35 -8.96 15.98
CA GLN A 3 -21.31 -8.65 17.05
C GLN A 3 -22.80 -8.56 16.59
N TRP A 4 -23.09 -8.11 15.36
CA TRP A 4 -24.46 -8.18 14.79
C TRP A 4 -24.85 -9.63 14.48
N LYS A 5 -23.93 -10.40 13.89
CA LYS A 5 -24.12 -11.84 13.61
C LYS A 5 -24.27 -12.66 14.91
N GLU A 6 -23.66 -12.19 16.00
CA GLU A 6 -23.77 -12.76 17.34
C GLU A 6 -24.96 -12.19 18.15
N LYS A 7 -25.84 -11.38 17.54
CA LYS A 7 -27.02 -10.75 18.16
C LYS A 7 -26.74 -9.91 19.42
N GLN A 8 -25.51 -9.43 19.61
CA GLN A 8 -25.14 -8.60 20.77
C GLN A 8 -25.60 -7.14 20.64
N VAL A 9 -26.11 -6.75 19.48
CA VAL A 9 -26.42 -5.36 19.13
C VAL A 9 -27.80 -5.28 18.50
N ASN A 10 -28.67 -4.38 18.98
CA ASN A 10 -30.06 -4.24 18.53
C ASN A 10 -30.31 -2.91 17.78
N PRO A 11 -30.37 -2.92 16.43
CA PRO A 11 -30.64 -1.74 15.60
C PRO A 11 -32.06 -1.17 15.82
N TRP A 12 -32.98 -1.93 16.40
CA TRP A 12 -34.36 -1.46 16.63
C TRP A 12 -34.47 -0.45 17.77
N GLU A 13 -33.49 -0.43 18.68
CA GLU A 13 -33.53 0.38 19.90
C GLU A 13 -32.54 1.55 19.85
N ASP A 14 -31.38 1.38 19.23
CA ASP A 14 -30.33 2.39 19.22
C ASP A 14 -30.22 3.11 17.86
N SER A 15 -30.48 4.41 17.85
CA SER A 15 -30.38 5.27 16.67
C SER A 15 -28.94 5.42 16.18
N PHE A 16 -27.95 5.55 17.07
CA PHE A 16 -26.54 5.69 16.70
C PHE A 16 -26.03 4.42 16.00
N LEU A 17 -26.42 3.25 16.50
CA LEU A 17 -26.08 1.97 15.86
C LEU A 17 -26.67 1.86 14.45
N ARG A 18 -27.88 2.38 14.19
CA ARG A 18 -28.44 2.41 12.82
C ARG A 18 -27.54 3.19 11.87
N TRP A 19 -27.03 4.35 12.29
CA TRP A 19 -26.13 5.18 11.48
C TRP A 19 -24.77 4.56 11.26
N LEU A 20 -24.18 4.00 12.31
CA LEU A 20 -22.89 3.32 12.21
C LEU A 20 -22.98 2.11 11.28
N LEU A 21 -24.08 1.36 11.38
CA LEU A 21 -24.28 0.14 10.59
C LEU A 21 -24.72 0.43 9.16
N LEU A 22 -25.37 1.57 8.89
CA LEU A 22 -25.72 2.01 7.53
C LEU A 22 -24.45 2.08 6.65
N LEU A 23 -23.33 2.55 7.19
CA LEU A 23 -22.04 2.63 6.45
C LEU A 23 -21.52 1.26 5.97
N SER A 24 -21.88 0.19 6.66
CA SER A 24 -21.51 -1.20 6.34
C SER A 24 -22.64 -2.01 5.69
N ALA A 25 -23.80 -1.39 5.41
CA ALA A 25 -24.96 -2.12 4.91
C ALA A 25 -24.69 -2.80 3.56
N ASN A 26 -23.81 -2.22 2.73
CA ASN A 26 -23.42 -2.80 1.44
C ASN A 26 -22.71 -4.16 1.53
N GLU A 27 -22.27 -4.60 2.71
CA GLU A 27 -21.59 -5.88 2.92
C GLU A 27 -22.57 -7.04 3.23
N ASP A 28 -23.82 -6.76 3.64
CA ASP A 28 -24.81 -7.78 4.03
C ASP A 28 -26.23 -7.43 3.55
N THR A 29 -26.74 -8.24 2.62
CA THR A 29 -28.06 -8.06 2.00
C THR A 29 -29.22 -8.25 2.98
N GLN A 30 -29.12 -9.21 3.91
CA GLN A 30 -30.18 -9.47 4.89
C GLN A 30 -30.30 -8.29 5.86
N PHE A 31 -29.16 -7.74 6.25
CA PHE A 31 -29.10 -6.59 7.13
C PHE A 31 -29.60 -5.31 6.46
N THR A 32 -29.24 -5.08 5.20
CA THR A 32 -29.77 -3.96 4.40
C THR A 32 -31.29 -3.93 4.44
N HIS A 33 -31.93 -5.09 4.24
CA HIS A 33 -33.39 -5.18 4.28
C HIS A 33 -33.97 -4.81 5.66
N THR A 34 -33.35 -5.25 6.76
CA THR A 34 -33.79 -4.86 8.11
C THR A 34 -33.64 -3.36 8.38
N LEU A 35 -32.59 -2.71 7.86
CA LEU A 35 -32.44 -1.26 7.96
C LEU A 35 -33.46 -0.51 7.10
N GLU A 36 -33.76 -1.01 5.90
CA GLU A 36 -34.83 -0.47 5.04
C GLU A 36 -36.18 -0.53 5.74
N GLU A 37 -36.52 -1.66 6.38
CA GLU A 37 -37.75 -1.81 7.15
C GLU A 37 -37.82 -0.81 8.32
N ILE A 38 -36.71 -0.61 9.05
CA ILE A 38 -36.64 0.37 10.15
C ILE A 38 -36.80 1.80 9.61
N ALA A 39 -36.14 2.12 8.49
CA ALA A 39 -36.21 3.42 7.85
C ALA A 39 -37.63 3.72 7.33
N MET A 40 -38.30 2.73 6.74
CA MET A 40 -39.67 2.89 6.23
C MET A 40 -40.70 3.07 7.34
N ASN A 41 -40.53 2.38 8.48
CA ASN A 41 -41.56 2.29 9.51
C ASN A 41 -41.33 3.20 10.72
N ARG A 42 -40.09 3.63 11.01
CA ARG A 42 -39.76 4.35 12.26
C ARG A 42 -38.92 5.61 12.09
N ASP A 43 -38.05 5.68 11.08
CA ASP A 43 -37.04 6.74 11.02
C ASP A 43 -36.97 7.41 9.63
N LEU A 44 -37.69 8.53 9.51
CA LEU A 44 -37.76 9.32 8.28
C LEU A 44 -36.40 9.93 7.89
N ILE A 45 -35.54 10.24 8.88
CA ILE A 45 -34.22 10.81 8.64
C ILE A 45 -33.32 9.73 8.02
N LEU A 46 -33.37 8.52 8.56
CA LEU A 46 -32.66 7.36 8.01
C LEU A 46 -33.12 7.05 6.57
N LYS A 47 -34.44 7.06 6.33
CA LYS A 47 -35.01 6.87 4.99
C LYS A 47 -34.51 7.89 3.98
N ASN A 48 -34.52 9.17 4.35
CA ASN A 48 -34.05 10.25 3.48
C ASN A 48 -32.54 10.12 3.21
N ALA A 49 -31.75 9.70 4.19
CA ALA A 49 -30.33 9.44 4.01
C ALA A 49 -30.07 8.27 3.06
N MET A 50 -30.79 7.15 3.20
CA MET A 50 -30.68 6.00 2.29
C MET A 50 -31.07 6.37 0.86
N GLN A 51 -32.17 7.10 0.66
CA GLN A 51 -32.59 7.55 -0.66
C GLN A 51 -31.60 8.53 -1.30
N LYS A 52 -31.03 9.44 -0.51
CA LYS A 52 -30.02 10.38 -0.99
C LYS A 52 -28.73 9.66 -1.35
N TRP A 53 -28.34 8.68 -0.56
CA TRP A 53 -27.17 7.84 -0.85
C TRP A 53 -27.37 7.03 -2.13
N GLU A 54 -28.53 6.38 -2.31
CA GLU A 54 -28.84 5.64 -3.54
C GLU A 54 -28.82 6.54 -4.79
N LYS A 55 -29.35 7.77 -4.68
CA LYS A 55 -29.26 8.74 -5.78
C LYS A 55 -27.81 9.15 -6.08
N MET A 56 -26.98 9.33 -5.05
CA MET A 56 -25.57 9.67 -5.23
C MET A 56 -24.73 8.51 -5.76
N SER A 57 -25.05 7.26 -5.40
CA SER A 57 -24.35 6.07 -5.91
C SER A 57 -24.66 5.81 -7.38
N GLN A 58 -25.87 6.16 -7.81
CA GLN A 58 -26.29 6.08 -9.21
C GLN A 58 -25.80 7.24 -10.08
N ASP A 59 -25.34 8.36 -9.50
CA ASP A 59 -24.85 9.51 -10.25
C ASP A 59 -23.42 9.23 -10.80
N PRO A 60 -23.25 9.15 -12.13
CA PRO A 60 -21.96 8.88 -12.75
C PRO A 60 -20.90 9.92 -12.39
N GLU A 61 -21.27 11.20 -12.20
CA GLU A 61 -20.30 12.26 -11.92
C GLU A 61 -19.68 12.11 -10.52
N PHE A 62 -20.52 11.79 -9.52
CA PHE A 62 -20.05 11.51 -8.17
C PHE A 62 -19.15 10.28 -8.14
N ARG A 63 -19.55 9.21 -8.83
CA ARG A 63 -18.76 7.99 -8.93
C ARG A 63 -17.40 8.25 -9.57
N MET A 64 -17.37 8.98 -10.68
CA MET A 64 -16.13 9.37 -11.35
C MET A 64 -15.24 10.21 -10.43
N SER A 65 -15.79 11.18 -9.71
CA SER A 65 -15.01 12.00 -8.78
C SER A 65 -14.35 11.16 -7.67
N TYR A 66 -15.06 10.14 -7.18
CA TYR A 66 -14.55 9.20 -6.19
C TYR A 66 -13.46 8.31 -6.76
N GLU A 67 -13.68 7.73 -7.95
CA GLU A 67 -12.71 6.89 -8.63
C GLU A 67 -11.41 7.66 -8.95
N VAL A 68 -11.50 8.92 -9.37
CA VAL A 68 -10.34 9.79 -9.60
C VAL A 68 -9.55 10.04 -8.30
N ARG A 69 -10.23 10.33 -7.19
CA ARG A 69 -9.56 10.51 -5.89
C ARG A 69 -8.88 9.23 -5.43
N GLN A 70 -9.58 8.10 -5.52
CA GLN A 70 -9.04 6.80 -5.14
C GLN A 70 -7.82 6.46 -6.01
N LYS A 71 -7.89 6.70 -7.32
CA LYS A 71 -6.79 6.49 -8.25
C LYS A 71 -5.58 7.37 -7.90
N ALA A 72 -5.79 8.65 -7.59
CA ALA A 72 -4.70 9.55 -7.19
C ALA A 72 -3.93 9.03 -5.97
N LEU A 73 -4.64 8.53 -4.95
CA LEU A 73 -4.03 7.94 -3.76
C LEU A 73 -3.24 6.66 -4.08
N ILE A 74 -3.79 5.79 -4.94
CA ILE A 74 -3.13 4.55 -5.36
C ILE A 74 -1.88 4.86 -6.20
N ASP A 75 -1.97 5.81 -7.12
CA ASP A 75 -0.86 6.23 -7.97
C ASP A 75 0.26 6.85 -7.13
N GLU A 76 -0.08 7.68 -6.14
CA GLU A 76 0.87 8.24 -5.19
C GLU A 76 1.57 7.14 -4.36
N ALA A 77 0.80 6.22 -3.75
CA ALA A 77 1.36 5.11 -3.00
C ALA A 77 2.27 4.22 -3.87
N SER A 78 1.88 4.00 -5.13
CA SER A 78 2.66 3.21 -6.09
C SER A 78 3.97 3.92 -6.47
N LYS A 79 3.95 5.24 -6.66
CA LYS A 79 5.15 6.04 -6.91
C LYS A 79 6.15 5.92 -5.77
N TYR A 80 5.70 6.03 -4.52
CA TYR A 80 6.58 5.88 -3.35
C TYR A 80 7.20 4.48 -3.28
N LYS A 81 6.39 3.43 -3.39
CA LYS A 81 6.88 2.04 -3.39
C LYS A 81 7.88 1.79 -4.52
N TYR A 82 7.61 2.33 -5.71
CA TYR A 82 8.53 2.21 -6.84
C TYR A 82 9.85 2.94 -6.58
N ALA A 83 9.81 4.15 -6.04
CA ALA A 83 11.00 4.94 -5.70
C ALA A 83 11.85 4.25 -4.63
N GLU A 84 11.21 3.72 -3.57
CA GLU A 84 11.87 2.94 -2.52
C GLU A 84 12.57 1.71 -3.09
N LYS A 85 11.85 0.89 -3.86
CA LYS A 85 12.43 -0.30 -4.50
C LYS A 85 13.63 0.04 -5.37
N LYS A 86 13.49 1.07 -6.22
CA LYS A 86 14.57 1.51 -7.12
C LYS A 86 15.75 2.09 -6.35
N GLY A 87 15.50 2.80 -5.26
CA GLY A 87 16.54 3.31 -4.36
C GLY A 87 17.31 2.18 -3.69
N MET A 88 16.62 1.17 -3.17
CA MET A 88 17.24 -0.01 -2.56
C MET A 88 18.05 -0.84 -3.56
N GLU A 89 17.53 -1.03 -4.78
CA GLU A 89 18.23 -1.76 -5.84
C GLU A 89 19.53 -1.06 -6.24
N LYS A 90 19.45 0.26 -6.50
CA LYS A 90 20.64 1.08 -6.78
C LYS A 90 21.61 1.10 -5.61
N GLY A 91 21.12 1.26 -4.38
CA GLY A 91 21.94 1.28 -3.17
C GLY A 91 22.68 -0.04 -2.96
N ARG A 92 22.04 -1.17 -3.24
CA ARG A 92 22.66 -2.49 -3.20
C ARG A 92 23.73 -2.65 -4.27
N GLU A 93 23.46 -2.22 -5.50
CA GLU A 93 24.44 -2.28 -6.59
C GLU A 93 25.67 -1.43 -6.29
N VAL A 94 25.47 -0.18 -5.89
CA VAL A 94 26.56 0.73 -5.48
C VAL A 94 27.34 0.14 -4.31
N GLY A 95 26.66 -0.34 -3.26
CA GLY A 95 27.30 -0.92 -2.09
C GLY A 95 28.11 -2.18 -2.40
N ILE A 96 27.66 -3.02 -3.34
CA ILE A 96 28.45 -4.18 -3.81
C ILE A 96 29.70 -3.72 -4.55
N GLN A 97 29.61 -2.70 -5.41
CA GLN A 97 30.78 -2.18 -6.13
C GLN A 97 31.78 -1.51 -5.20
N GLU A 98 31.31 -0.66 -4.28
CA GLU A 98 32.16 -0.03 -3.26
C GLU A 98 32.82 -1.08 -2.36
N GLY A 99 32.08 -2.11 -1.95
CA GLY A 99 32.63 -3.22 -1.16
C GLY A 99 33.72 -3.99 -1.91
N LYS A 100 33.57 -4.22 -3.21
CA LYS A 100 34.61 -4.85 -4.05
C LYS A 100 35.85 -3.97 -4.15
N ILE A 101 35.69 -2.68 -4.39
CA ILE A 101 36.80 -1.73 -4.46
C ILE A 101 37.56 -1.68 -3.12
N GLN A 102 36.84 -1.57 -2.00
CA GLN A 102 37.44 -1.58 -0.66
C GLN A 102 38.20 -2.89 -0.39
N LEU A 103 37.66 -4.03 -0.82
CA LEU A 103 38.33 -5.32 -0.69
C LEU A 103 39.65 -5.36 -1.47
N ILE A 104 39.64 -4.94 -2.74
CA ILE A 104 40.82 -4.88 -3.61
C ILE A 104 41.89 -3.97 -3.01
N GLN A 105 41.50 -2.77 -2.59
CA GLN A 105 42.40 -1.80 -1.95
C GLN A 105 42.97 -2.35 -0.63
N GLY A 106 42.15 -3.05 0.16
CA GLY A 106 42.58 -3.70 1.40
C GLY A 106 43.57 -4.83 1.17
N MET A 107 43.33 -5.69 0.19
CA MET A 107 44.25 -6.77 -0.20
C MET A 107 45.60 -6.22 -0.67
N HIS A 108 45.58 -5.19 -1.52
CA HIS A 108 46.80 -4.55 -2.01
C HIS A 108 47.58 -3.87 -0.89
N LYS A 109 46.91 -3.16 0.03
CA LYS A 109 47.54 -2.55 1.21
C LYS A 109 48.19 -3.58 2.15
N ASN A 110 47.69 -4.81 2.17
CA ASN A 110 48.24 -5.92 2.94
C ASN A 110 49.38 -6.66 2.19
N GLY A 111 49.83 -6.16 1.04
CA GLY A 111 50.99 -6.68 0.31
C GLY A 111 50.69 -7.89 -0.58
N MET A 112 49.41 -8.15 -0.91
CA MET A 112 49.05 -9.17 -1.88
C MET A 112 49.39 -8.69 -3.31
N ASP A 113 49.97 -9.57 -4.13
CA ASP A 113 50.28 -9.25 -5.52
C ASP A 113 49.01 -9.11 -6.38
N ILE A 114 49.07 -8.27 -7.39
CA ILE A 114 47.94 -7.97 -8.28
C ILE A 114 47.40 -9.25 -8.95
N GLU A 115 48.26 -10.23 -9.28
CA GLU A 115 47.82 -11.50 -9.88
C GLU A 115 46.95 -12.33 -8.93
N ASP A 116 47.27 -12.33 -7.65
CA ASP A 116 46.50 -13.08 -6.67
C ASP A 116 45.20 -12.35 -6.32
N ILE A 117 45.23 -11.02 -6.25
CA ILE A 117 44.01 -10.21 -6.11
C ILE A 117 43.05 -10.45 -7.28
N ALA A 118 43.55 -10.53 -8.52
CA ALA A 118 42.76 -10.87 -9.71
C ALA A 118 42.05 -12.21 -9.60
N LYS A 119 42.79 -13.24 -9.14
CA LYS A 119 42.23 -14.58 -8.91
C LYS A 119 41.17 -14.57 -7.82
N PHE A 120 41.40 -13.89 -6.69
CA PHE A 120 40.46 -13.88 -5.56
C PHE A 120 39.22 -13.00 -5.80
N ALA A 121 39.39 -11.85 -6.45
CA ALA A 121 38.29 -10.96 -6.80
C ALA A 121 37.52 -11.42 -8.05
N ASN A 122 38.07 -12.40 -8.79
CA ASN A 122 37.56 -12.87 -10.08
C ASN A 122 37.34 -11.69 -11.06
N MET A 123 38.39 -10.88 -11.21
CA MET A 123 38.43 -9.68 -12.04
C MET A 123 39.73 -9.65 -12.84
N ASP A 124 39.72 -8.97 -13.98
CA ASP A 124 40.90 -8.90 -14.83
C ASP A 124 41.95 -7.94 -14.27
N MET A 125 43.23 -8.26 -14.49
CA MET A 125 44.38 -7.45 -14.07
C MET A 125 44.27 -5.96 -14.46
N PRO A 126 43.81 -5.59 -15.68
CA PRO A 126 43.66 -4.19 -16.06
C PRO A 126 42.59 -3.45 -15.24
N GLU A 127 41.49 -4.13 -14.88
CA GLU A 127 40.42 -3.54 -14.06
C GLU A 127 40.91 -3.27 -12.64
N ILE A 128 41.69 -4.19 -12.06
CA ILE A 128 42.28 -4.01 -10.74
C ILE A 128 43.29 -2.86 -10.74
N ARG A 129 44.14 -2.76 -11.77
CA ARG A 129 45.06 -1.62 -11.91
C ARG A 129 44.30 -0.31 -11.98
N HIS A 130 43.25 -0.22 -12.79
CA HIS A 130 42.41 0.98 -12.86
C HIS A 130 41.75 1.33 -11.51
N ILE A 131 41.39 0.35 -10.68
CA ILE A 131 40.84 0.59 -9.33
C ILE A 131 41.91 1.08 -8.35
N LEU A 132 43.17 0.65 -8.51
CA LEU A 132 44.29 1.03 -7.64
C LEU A 132 44.98 2.34 -8.08
N ASP A 133 44.89 2.70 -9.36
CA ASP A 133 45.47 3.92 -9.94
C ASP A 133 44.59 5.18 -9.75
N ASN A 134 43.32 5.00 -9.31
CA ASN A 134 42.38 6.06 -8.92
C ASN A 134 42.39 6.30 -7.40
#